data_AF-F8C1H8-F1
#
_entry.id   AF-F8C1H8-F1
#
_cell.length_a   1.000
_cell.length_b   1.000
_cell.length_c   1.000
_cell.angle_alpha   90.00
_cell.angle_beta   90.00
_cell.angle_gamma   90.00
#
_symmetry.space_group_name_H-M   'P 1'
#
loop_
_entity.id
_entity.type
_entity.pdbx_description
1 polymer ?
#
loop_
_entity_poly.entity_id
_entity_poly.type
_entity_poly.pdbx_seq_one_letter_code
_entity_poly.pdbx_strand_id
1 'polypeptide(L)'
;MLVAIRVLGETSIGQARIIEGLLTGVGFIGGGAILKRGDYASGTATAASLWATGALGGAVGYGLYDIAVILSVVTFATLRSLAPLKSMIQSSTPNKGSR
;
A
#
# COMPACT_ATOMS: atom_id res chain seq x y z
N MET A 1 7.09 14.91 -17.39
CA MET A 1 5.98 14.73 -18.35
C MET A 1 6.39 13.95 -19.60
N LEU A 2 7.58 14.16 -20.18
CA LEU A 2 8.07 13.42 -21.37
C LEU A 2 8.22 11.90 -21.17
N VAL A 3 8.62 11.44 -19.98
CA VAL A 3 8.81 10.00 -19.68
C VAL A 3 7.48 9.26 -19.54
N ALA A 4 6.45 9.92 -19.02
CA ALA A 4 5.10 9.34 -18.90
C ALA A 4 4.52 9.00 -20.29
N ILE A 5 4.78 9.82 -21.30
CA ILE A 5 4.31 9.61 -22.68
C ILE A 5 5.02 8.41 -23.35
N ARG A 6 6.30 8.17 -23.04
CA ARG A 6 7.06 7.01 -23.56
C ARG A 6 6.62 5.68 -22.94
N VAL A 7 6.14 5.70 -21.69
CA VAL A 7 5.64 4.51 -20.99
C VAL A 7 4.19 4.21 -21.35
N LEU A 8 3.33 5.22 -21.51
CA LEU A 8 1.93 5.03 -21.93
C LEU A 8 1.77 4.69 -23.42
N GLY A 9 2.79 4.94 -24.25
CA GLY A 9 2.71 4.74 -25.71
C GLY A 9 2.88 3.30 -26.20
N GLU A 10 3.37 2.38 -25.36
CA GLU A 10 3.81 1.02 -25.74
C GLU A 10 3.13 -0.07 -24.88
N THR A 11 1.92 0.16 -24.36
CA THR A 11 1.25 -0.86 -23.55
C THR A 11 0.60 -1.92 -24.42
N SER A 12 1.27 -3.07 -24.55
CA SER A 12 0.64 -4.33 -24.97
C SER A 12 -0.58 -4.61 -24.09
N ILE A 13 -1.69 -5.01 -24.70
CA ILE A 13 -2.92 -5.44 -24.00
C ILE A 13 -2.61 -6.53 -22.95
N GLY A 14 -1.56 -7.33 -23.17
CA GLY A 14 -1.09 -8.33 -22.21
C GLY A 14 -0.56 -7.74 -20.90
N GLN A 15 0.15 -6.61 -20.97
CA GLN A 15 0.66 -5.91 -19.79
C GLN A 15 -0.46 -5.32 -18.94
N ALA A 16 -1.48 -4.71 -19.58
CA ALA A 16 -2.65 -4.21 -18.87
C ALA A 16 -3.39 -5.33 -18.11
N ARG A 17 -3.61 -6.49 -18.76
CA ARG A 17 -4.27 -7.65 -18.13
C ARG A 17 -3.50 -8.22 -16.94
N ILE A 18 -2.17 -8.22 -17.00
CA ILE A 18 -1.32 -8.66 -15.89
C ILE A 18 -1.46 -7.70 -14.70
N ILE A 19 -1.42 -6.38 -14.94
CA ILE A 19 -1.63 -5.36 -13.90
C ILE A 19 -3.03 -5.49 -13.30
N GLU A 20 -4.07 -5.63 -14.12
CA GLU A 20 -5.44 -5.83 -13.65
C GLU A 20 -5.58 -7.06 -12.76
N GLY A 21 -4.97 -8.19 -13.14
CA GLY A 21 -4.94 -9.40 -12.32
C GLY A 21 -4.22 -9.20 -10.99
N LEU A 22 -3.07 -8.52 -11.01
CA LEU A 22 -2.30 -8.22 -9.80
C LEU A 22 -3.06 -7.28 -8.85
N LEU A 23 -3.64 -6.19 -9.37
CA LEU A 23 -4.44 -5.25 -8.59
C LEU A 23 -5.66 -5.94 -7.96
N THR A 24 -6.31 -6.83 -8.72
CA THR A 24 -7.45 -7.62 -8.23
C THR A 24 -7.03 -8.55 -7.09
N GLY A 25 -5.92 -9.28 -7.24
CA GLY A 25 -5.43 -10.21 -6.22
C GLY A 25 -5.00 -9.50 -4.93
N VAL A 26 -4.23 -8.41 -5.05
CA VAL A 26 -3.78 -7.62 -3.89
C VAL A 26 -4.98 -6.97 -3.18
N GLY A 27 -5.96 -6.47 -3.93
CA GLY A 27 -7.19 -5.92 -3.38
C GLY A 27 -8.01 -6.95 -2.60
N PHE A 28 -8.12 -8.18 -3.11
CA PHE A 28 -8.81 -9.28 -2.43
C PHE A 28 -8.13 -9.66 -1.11
N ILE A 29 -6.80 -9.81 -1.12
CA ILE A 29 -6.00 -10.12 0.07
C ILE A 29 -6.10 -8.99 1.11
N GLY A 30 -6.00 -7.74 0.66
CA GLY A 30 -6.13 -6.56 1.52
C GLY A 30 -7.51 -6.45 2.16
N GLY A 31 -8.58 -6.66 1.40
CA GLY A 31 -9.95 -6.68 1.92
C GLY A 31 -10.17 -7.81 2.93
N GLY A 32 -9.61 -9.00 2.67
CA GLY A 32 -9.65 -10.14 3.59
C GLY A 32 -8.90 -9.92 4.91
N ALA A 33 -7.94 -8.99 4.94
CA ALA A 33 -7.23 -8.61 6.16
C ALA A 33 -8.05 -7.67 7.07
N ILE A 34 -9.15 -7.08 6.57
CA ILE A 34 -10.02 -6.20 7.35
C ILE A 34 -11.09 -7.04 8.06
N LEU A 35 -11.00 -7.12 9.37
CA LEU A 35 -12.01 -7.79 10.20
C LEU A 35 -12.87 -6.75 10.92
N LYS A 36 -14.17 -6.76 10.64
CA LYS A 36 -15.14 -5.89 11.31
C LYS A 36 -15.82 -6.64 12.46
N ARG A 37 -15.77 -6.09 13.67
CA ARG A 37 -16.48 -6.62 14.85
C ARG A 37 -17.28 -5.49 15.51
N GLY A 38 -18.60 -5.50 15.33
CA GLY A 38 -19.47 -4.39 15.74
C GLY A 38 -19.10 -3.10 15.00
N ASP A 39 -18.90 -2.01 15.76
CA ASP A 39 -18.49 -0.70 15.23
C ASP A 39 -16.97 -0.56 15.01
N TYR A 40 -16.17 -1.55 15.37
CA TYR A 40 -14.72 -1.48 15.26
C TYR A 40 -14.21 -2.32 14.07
N ALA A 41 -13.42 -1.69 13.20
CA ALA A 41 -12.68 -2.35 12.13
C ALA A 41 -11.22 -2.56 12.56
N SER A 42 -10.78 -3.81 12.60
CA SER A 42 -9.39 -4.21 12.87
C SER A 42 -8.72 -4.66 11.57
N GLY A 43 -7.40 -4.53 11.50
CA GLY A 43 -6.62 -4.95 10.32
C GLY A 43 -6.62 -3.96 9.15
N THR A 44 -7.21 -2.77 9.30
CA THR A 44 -7.16 -1.69 8.29
C THR A 44 -5.73 -1.26 7.97
N ALA A 45 -4.86 -1.18 8.98
CA ALA A 45 -3.44 -0.89 8.78
C ALA A 45 -2.71 -2.00 8.01
N THR A 46 -3.06 -3.26 8.25
CA THR A 46 -2.53 -4.42 7.53
C THR A 46 -3.00 -4.45 6.08
N ALA A 47 -4.28 -4.14 5.84
CA ALA A 47 -4.83 -4.01 4.49
C ALA A 47 -4.12 -2.91 3.69
N ALA A 48 -3.86 -1.76 4.33
CA ALA A 48 -3.15 -0.65 3.70
C ALA A 48 -1.68 -1.01 3.37
N SER A 49 -0.97 -1.73 4.24
CA SER A 49 0.41 -2.14 3.98
C SER A 49 0.53 -3.19 2.87
N LEU A 50 -0.44 -4.11 2.77
CA LEU A 50 -0.51 -5.10 1.68
C LEU A 50 -0.73 -4.42 0.33
N TRP A 51 -1.60 -3.42 0.28
CA TRP A 51 -1.83 -2.64 -0.95
C TRP A 51 -0.59 -1.87 -1.39
N ALA A 52 0.09 -1.20 -0.45
CA ALA A 52 1.34 -0.49 -0.72
C ALA A 52 2.46 -1.42 -1.21
N THR A 53 2.60 -2.59 -0.59
CA THR A 53 3.59 -3.60 -0.99
C THR A 53 3.31 -4.14 -2.39
N GLY A 54 2.04 -4.37 -2.74
CA GLY A 54 1.63 -4.82 -4.07
C GLY A 54 1.89 -3.77 -5.16
N ALA A 55 1.59 -2.50 -4.89
CA ALA A 55 1.90 -1.39 -5.80
C ALA A 55 3.41 -1.26 -6.03
N LEU A 56 4.21 -1.40 -4.98
CA LEU A 56 5.68 -1.37 -5.07
C LEU A 56 6.21 -2.56 -5.88
N GLY A 57 5.72 -3.78 -5.62
CA GLY A 57 6.09 -4.99 -6.35
C GLY A 57 5.72 -4.92 -7.84
N GLY A 58 4.57 -4.34 -8.18
CA GLY A 58 4.16 -4.07 -9.54
C GLY A 58 5.12 -3.12 -10.26
N ALA A 59 5.51 -2.01 -9.61
CA ALA A 59 6.45 -1.06 -10.19
C ALA A 59 7.85 -1.67 -10.43
N VAL A 60 8.34 -2.49 -9.50
CA VAL A 60 9.60 -3.22 -9.65
C VAL A 60 9.52 -4.27 -10.76
N GLY A 61 8.42 -5.03 -10.83
CA GLY A 61 8.22 -6.10 -11.81
C GLY A 61 8.18 -5.62 -13.26
N TYR A 62 7.82 -4.35 -13.49
CA TYR A 62 7.83 -3.74 -14.82
C TYR A 62 9.18 -3.11 -15.23
N GLY A 63 10.23 -3.23 -14.41
CA GLY A 63 11.54 -2.65 -14.71
C GLY A 63 11.56 -1.11 -14.72
N LEU A 64 10.50 -0.48 -14.20
CA LEU A 64 10.34 0.97 -14.12
C LEU A 64 11.06 1.51 -12.88
N TYR A 65 12.39 1.33 -12.84
CA TYR A 65 13.20 1.62 -11.65
C TYR A 65 13.08 3.09 -11.17
N ASP A 66 12.92 4.05 -12.08
CA ASP A 66 12.66 5.45 -11.72
C ASP A 66 11.34 5.64 -10.95
N ILE A 67 10.28 4.95 -11.40
CA ILE A 67 8.96 4.97 -10.74
C ILE A 67 9.00 4.14 -9.45
N ALA A 68 9.74 3.03 -9.43
CA ALA A 68 9.92 2.20 -8.25
C ALA A 68 10.65 2.96 -7.13
N VAL A 69 11.65 3.78 -7.46
CA VAL A 69 12.34 4.65 -6.49
C VAL A 69 11.39 5.71 -5.95
N ILE A 70 10.61 6.37 -6.80
CA ILE A 70 9.62 7.37 -6.36
C ILE A 70 8.54 6.72 -5.47
N LEU A 71 7.99 5.56 -5.87
CA LEU A 71 7.01 4.82 -5.08
C LEU A 71 7.60 4.32 -3.76
N SER A 72 8.84 3.87 -3.74
CA SER A 72 9.54 3.47 -2.51
C SER A 72 9.68 4.66 -1.57
N VAL A 73 10.11 5.83 -2.06
CA VAL A 73 10.23 7.06 -1.28
C VAL A 73 8.86 7.52 -0.76
N VAL A 74 7.81 7.50 -1.60
CA VAL A 74 6.45 7.89 -1.20
C VAL A 74 5.86 6.91 -0.20
N THR A 75 6.07 5.60 -0.39
CA THR A 75 5.60 4.55 0.54
C THR A 75 6.32 4.64 1.87
N PHE A 76 7.64 4.85 1.84
CA PHE A 76 8.46 5.10 3.02
C PHE A 76 8.03 6.39 3.73
N ALA A 77 7.80 7.47 2.99
CA ALA A 77 7.29 8.73 3.55
C ALA A 77 5.89 8.58 4.14
N THR A 78 5.01 7.80 3.52
CA THR A 78 3.66 7.51 4.01
C THR A 78 3.72 6.70 5.30
N LEU A 79 4.49 5.61 5.33
CA LEU A 79 4.71 4.81 6.54
C LEU A 79 5.39 5.62 7.63
N ARG A 80 6.37 6.47 7.27
CA ARG A 80 7.06 7.37 8.19
C ARG A 80 6.15 8.49 8.70
N SER A 81 5.16 8.94 7.93
CA SER A 81 4.17 9.94 8.36
C SER A 81 3.10 9.32 9.26
N LEU A 82 2.83 8.02 9.13
CA LEU A 82 1.93 7.29 10.02
C LEU A 82 2.60 6.92 11.37
N ALA A 83 3.93 6.79 11.39
CA ALA A 83 4.72 6.55 12.61
C ALA A 83 4.56 7.62 13.72
N PRO A 84 4.64 8.94 13.45
CA PRO A 84 4.39 9.97 14.46
C PRO A 84 2.92 10.02 14.87
N LEU A 85 1.99 9.72 13.97
CA LEU A 85 0.55 9.75 14.27
C LEU A 85 0.15 8.65 15.28
N LYS A 86 0.80 7.48 15.22
CA LYS A 86 0.63 6.43 16.25
C LYS A 86 1.15 6.87 17.62
N SER A 87 2.19 7.71 17.68
CA SER A 87 2.74 8.22 18.95
C SER A 87 1.85 9.24 19.66
N MET A 88 0.99 9.98 18.94
CA MET A 88 0.02 10.90 19.54
C MET A 88 -1.30 10.24 19.98
N ILE A 89 -1.64 9.07 19.42
CA ILE A 89 -2.84 8.31 19.83
C ILE A 89 -2.52 7.37 21.01
N GLN A 90 -1.29 6.84 21.11
CA GLN A 90 -0.86 6.01 22.25
C GLN A 90 -0.68 6.81 23.55
N SER A 91 -0.58 8.14 23.52
CA SER A 91 -0.58 8.97 24.73
C SER A 91 -1.93 9.12 25.41
N SER A 92 -3.01 8.52 24.90
CA SER A 92 -4.37 8.63 25.48
C SER A 92 -5.00 7.29 25.87
N THR A 93 -4.26 6.18 25.89
CA THR A 93 -4.74 4.95 26.54
C THR A 93 -4.17 4.88 27.96
N PRO A 94 -4.99 5.03 29.03
CA PRO A 94 -4.50 4.85 30.39
C PRO A 94 -4.06 3.40 30.58
N ASN A 95 -2.83 3.23 31.07
CA ASN A 95 -2.30 2.01 31.63
C ASN A 95 -3.31 1.40 32.62
N LYS A 96 -3.98 0.31 32.23
CA LYS A 96 -4.78 -0.51 33.15
C LYS A 96 -3.98 -1.75 33.52
N GLY A 97 -3.44 -1.72 34.75
CA GLY A 97 -3.07 -2.84 35.64
C GLY A 97 -1.99 -3.77 35.11
N SER A 98 -0.77 -3.85 35.65
CA SER A 98 -0.38 -4.13 37.05
C SER A 98 -1.30 -5.13 37.77
N ARG A 99 -0.80 -6.37 37.86
CA ARG A 99 -1.12 -7.42 38.83
C ARG A 99 -2.44 -8.17 38.66
#